data_AF-A0A5J4WRU7-F1
#
_entry.id   AF-A0A5J4WRU7-F1
#
_cell.length_a   1.000
_cell.length_b   1.000
_cell.length_c   1.000
_cell.angle_alpha   90.00
_cell.angle_beta   90.00
_cell.angle_gamma   90.00
#
_symmetry.space_group_name_H-M   'P 1'
#
loop_
_entity.id
_entity.type
_entity.pdbx_description
1 polymer ?
#
loop_
_entity_poly.entity_id
_entity_poly.type
_entity_poly.pdbx_seq_one_letter_code
_entity_poly.pdbx_strand_id
1 'polypeptide(L)'
;MCPTLIFLSLYLMMFTIGHDIKATVTYNPNDKTITVENVRNPIFRLICCKSKVLAQTYAINRISNISNIKGCCFYKFSVVSLGQSIIQTDDFFEQSELSPIIEVVKPTIDAARLLEAQQRAAAIAPPPQQIIIVVQNAEEYLRANPNAQVQIVQQGNYNPTSILPIQQQQPIMQFPNQQGAVSYPTTVPEYSQVATKQ
;
A
#
# COMPACT_ATOMS: atom_id res chain seq x y z
N MET A 1 47.99 -21.52 -30.75
CA MET A 1 46.64 -21.15 -30.29
C MET A 1 46.61 -19.63 -30.12
N CYS A 2 45.66 -18.94 -30.76
CA CYS A 2 45.63 -17.47 -30.76
C CYS A 2 45.14 -16.97 -29.39
N PRO A 3 45.92 -16.15 -28.65
CA PRO A 3 45.54 -15.70 -27.30
C PRO A 3 44.21 -14.94 -27.28
N THR A 4 43.85 -14.24 -28.35
CA THR A 4 42.56 -13.56 -28.53
C THR A 4 41.35 -14.49 -28.45
N LEU A 5 41.46 -15.73 -28.93
CA LEU A 5 40.37 -16.71 -28.83
C LEU A 5 40.17 -17.20 -27.39
N ILE A 6 41.26 -17.27 -26.61
CA ILE A 6 41.20 -17.66 -25.20
C ILE A 6 40.55 -16.55 -24.37
N PHE A 7 40.94 -15.29 -24.60
CA PHE A 7 40.28 -14.15 -23.93
C PHE A 7 38.81 -14.02 -24.30
N LEU A 8 38.44 -14.25 -25.56
CA LEU A 8 37.05 -14.25 -25.99
C LEU A 8 36.23 -15.38 -25.33
N SER A 9 36.78 -16.60 -25.24
CA SER A 9 36.05 -17.72 -24.62
C SER A 9 35.90 -17.52 -23.11
N LEU A 10 36.92 -17.01 -22.43
CA LEU A 10 36.87 -16.68 -21.00
C LEU A 10 35.88 -15.55 -20.73
N TYR A 11 35.84 -14.54 -21.60
CA TYR A 11 34.89 -13.43 -21.50
C TYR A 11 33.44 -13.91 -21.68
N LEU A 12 33.17 -14.78 -22.65
CA LEU A 12 31.85 -15.38 -22.87
C LEU A 12 31.42 -16.28 -21.71
N MET A 13 32.35 -17.06 -21.14
CA MET A 13 32.09 -17.82 -19.91
C MET A 13 31.74 -16.90 -18.75
N MET A 14 32.50 -15.83 -18.51
CA MET A 14 32.22 -14.88 -17.43
C MET A 14 30.85 -14.21 -17.56
N PHE A 15 30.45 -13.86 -18.79
CA PHE A 15 29.12 -13.29 -19.04
C PHE A 15 27.98 -14.26 -18.73
N THR A 16 28.16 -15.56 -18.99
CA THR A 16 27.10 -16.55 -18.81
C THR A 16 27.02 -17.10 -17.39
N ILE A 17 28.06 -16.95 -16.58
CA ILE A 17 28.11 -17.43 -15.19
C ILE A 17 27.14 -16.66 -14.28
N GLY A 18 26.86 -15.39 -14.56
CA GLY A 18 26.07 -14.52 -13.68
C GLY A 18 24.55 -14.67 -13.81
N HIS A 19 24.06 -15.25 -14.91
CA HIS A 19 22.63 -15.34 -15.19
C HIS A 19 22.04 -16.67 -14.74
N ASP A 20 20.80 -16.63 -14.25
CA ASP A 20 20.00 -17.82 -14.01
C ASP A 20 19.68 -18.51 -15.36
N ILE A 21 19.11 -19.73 -15.32
CA ILE A 21 18.73 -20.46 -16.55
C ILE A 21 17.26 -20.24 -16.90
N LYS A 22 16.42 -20.07 -15.87
CA LYS A 22 14.99 -19.82 -16.03
C LYS A 22 14.44 -19.15 -14.79
N ALA A 23 13.34 -18.45 -14.96
CA ALA A 23 12.51 -17.97 -13.86
C ALA A 23 11.06 -18.42 -14.05
N THR A 24 10.32 -18.49 -12.96
CA THR A 24 8.88 -18.72 -12.96
C THR A 24 8.24 -17.77 -11.96
N VAL A 25 7.16 -17.12 -12.38
CA VAL A 25 6.39 -16.21 -11.52
C VAL A 25 4.99 -16.80 -11.38
N THR A 26 4.56 -17.00 -10.14
CA THR A 26 3.23 -17.55 -9.84
C THR A 26 2.52 -16.66 -8.84
N TYR A 27 1.25 -16.38 -9.12
CA TYR A 27 0.35 -15.69 -8.21
C TYR A 27 -0.66 -16.69 -7.64
N ASN A 28 -0.73 -16.78 -6.31
CA ASN A 28 -1.74 -17.57 -5.62
C ASN A 28 -2.83 -16.61 -5.08
N PRO A 29 -4.05 -16.64 -5.65
CA PRO A 29 -5.13 -15.74 -5.25
C PRO A 29 -5.72 -16.06 -3.87
N ASN A 30 -5.63 -17.32 -3.42
CA ASN A 30 -6.19 -17.74 -2.13
C ASN A 30 -5.36 -17.17 -0.98
N ASP A 31 -4.04 -17.32 -1.08
CA ASP A 31 -3.10 -16.86 -0.05
C ASP A 31 -2.66 -15.40 -0.28
N LYS A 32 -3.05 -14.79 -1.41
CA LYS A 32 -2.63 -13.46 -1.85
C LYS A 32 -1.10 -13.34 -1.78
N THR A 33 -0.42 -14.25 -2.46
CA THR A 33 1.05 -14.28 -2.54
C THR A 33 1.53 -14.32 -3.98
N ILE A 34 2.66 -13.67 -4.26
CA ILE A 34 3.45 -13.86 -5.48
C ILE A 34 4.70 -14.64 -5.10
N THR A 35 5.01 -15.70 -5.83
CA THR A 35 6.27 -16.41 -5.73
C THR A 35 7.07 -16.21 -7.01
N VAL A 36 8.34 -15.82 -6.84
CA VAL A 36 9.34 -15.74 -7.90
C VAL A 36 10.34 -16.85 -7.65
N GLU A 37 10.46 -17.77 -8.60
CA GLU A 37 11.40 -18.88 -8.54
C GLU A 37 12.44 -18.76 -9.65
N ASN A 38 13.70 -18.61 -9.29
CA ASN A 38 14.81 -18.61 -10.22
C ASN A 38 15.60 -19.91 -10.13
N VAL A 39 15.89 -20.53 -11.27
CA VAL A 39 16.77 -21.71 -11.34
C VAL A 39 18.17 -21.28 -11.74
N ARG A 40 19.09 -21.46 -10.80
CA ARG A 40 20.46 -20.96 -10.90
C ARG A 40 21.29 -21.75 -11.89
N ASN A 41 22.16 -21.05 -12.62
CA ASN A 41 23.13 -21.67 -13.51
C ASN A 41 24.08 -22.61 -12.73
N PRO A 42 24.26 -23.88 -13.17
CA PRO A 42 25.17 -24.84 -12.56
C PRO A 42 26.57 -24.30 -12.34
N ILE A 43 27.08 -23.46 -13.24
CA ILE A 43 28.42 -22.88 -13.11
C ILE A 43 28.45 -21.88 -11.95
N PHE A 44 27.44 -21.01 -11.85
CA PHE A 44 27.27 -20.14 -10.67
C PHE A 44 27.15 -20.95 -9.38
N ARG A 45 26.45 -22.09 -9.44
CA ARG A 45 26.25 -22.96 -8.29
C ARG A 45 27.53 -23.62 -7.79
N LEU A 46 28.44 -23.93 -8.71
CA LEU A 46 29.76 -24.48 -8.39
C LEU A 46 30.66 -23.43 -7.71
N ILE A 47 30.50 -22.15 -8.03
CA ILE A 47 31.42 -21.09 -7.59
C ILE A 47 30.93 -20.38 -6.32
N CYS A 48 29.63 -20.03 -6.22
CA CYS A 48 29.13 -19.14 -5.17
C CYS A 48 27.97 -19.76 -4.35
N CYS A 49 27.09 -20.53 -4.99
CA CYS A 49 25.76 -20.78 -4.45
C CYS A 49 25.23 -22.20 -4.70
N LYS A 50 25.33 -23.10 -3.71
CA LYS A 50 24.98 -24.53 -3.92
C LYS A 50 23.51 -24.80 -4.28
N SER A 51 22.57 -23.92 -3.90
CA SER A 51 21.15 -24.12 -4.17
C SER A 51 20.84 -24.09 -5.67
N LYS A 52 20.03 -25.05 -6.12
CA LYS A 52 19.54 -25.12 -7.50
C LYS A 52 18.47 -24.08 -7.80
N VAL A 53 17.62 -23.82 -6.82
CA VAL A 53 16.45 -22.95 -6.96
C VAL A 53 16.52 -21.90 -5.87
N LEU A 54 16.28 -20.65 -6.23
CA LEU A 54 16.00 -19.56 -5.31
C LEU A 54 14.53 -19.22 -5.48
N ALA A 55 13.72 -19.58 -4.49
CA ALA A 55 12.30 -19.22 -4.44
C ALA A 55 12.09 -18.13 -3.39
N GLN A 56 11.37 -17.08 -3.76
CA GLN A 56 11.03 -15.97 -2.88
C GLN A 56 9.54 -15.67 -3.00
N THR A 57 8.85 -15.73 -1.87
CA THR A 57 7.40 -15.53 -1.79
C THR A 57 7.10 -14.23 -1.06
N TYR A 58 6.26 -13.39 -1.67
CA TYR A 58 5.83 -12.11 -1.16
C TYR A 58 4.32 -12.11 -0.94
N ALA A 59 3.88 -11.79 0.28
CA ALA A 59 2.49 -11.43 0.51
C ALA A 59 2.17 -10.11 -0.21
N ILE A 60 1.02 -10.02 -0.87
CA ILE A 60 0.62 -8.83 -1.66
C ILE A 60 0.66 -7.55 -0.82
N ASN A 61 0.25 -7.61 0.45
CA ASN A 61 0.27 -6.46 1.35
C ASN A 61 1.69 -6.00 1.76
N ARG A 62 2.74 -6.78 1.44
CA ARG A 62 4.15 -6.42 1.65
C ARG A 62 4.81 -5.90 0.36
N ILE A 63 4.08 -5.86 -0.74
CA ILE A 63 4.57 -5.38 -2.03
C ILE A 63 4.20 -3.90 -2.18
N SER A 64 5.18 -3.12 -2.60
CA SER A 64 5.02 -1.71 -2.98
C SER A 64 4.65 -1.59 -4.46
N ASN A 65 5.33 -2.32 -5.33
CA ASN A 65 5.10 -2.26 -6.78
C ASN A 65 5.53 -3.57 -7.46
N ILE A 66 4.88 -3.86 -8.58
CA ILE A 66 5.29 -4.87 -9.55
C ILE A 66 5.35 -4.26 -10.95
N SER A 67 6.34 -4.66 -11.73
CA SER A 67 6.52 -4.16 -13.10
C SER A 67 7.24 -5.16 -13.99
N ASN A 68 7.00 -5.01 -15.30
CA ASN A 68 7.80 -5.63 -16.34
C ASN A 68 8.85 -4.63 -16.80
N ILE A 69 10.10 -5.05 -16.82
CA ILE A 69 11.22 -4.22 -17.28
C ILE A 69 11.73 -4.82 -18.58
N LYS A 70 11.85 -3.99 -19.62
CA LYS A 70 12.40 -4.43 -20.90
C LYS A 70 13.90 -4.74 -20.74
N GLY A 71 14.27 -5.96 -21.07
CA GLY A 71 15.65 -6.43 -21.15
C GLY A 71 16.26 -6.30 -22.54
N CYS A 72 17.34 -7.04 -22.78
CA CYS A 72 18.02 -7.03 -24.08
C CYS A 72 17.18 -7.73 -25.16
N CYS A 73 16.65 -8.90 -24.86
CA CYS A 73 15.84 -9.70 -25.78
C CYS A 73 14.44 -10.02 -25.24
N PHE A 74 14.32 -10.15 -23.93
CA PHE A 74 13.08 -10.51 -23.22
C PHE A 74 12.79 -9.50 -22.11
N TYR A 75 11.74 -9.74 -21.34
CA TYR A 75 11.34 -8.93 -20.20
C TYR A 75 11.78 -9.58 -18.89
N LYS A 76 12.09 -8.73 -17.91
CA LYS A 76 12.32 -9.08 -16.51
C LYS A 76 11.07 -8.80 -15.71
N PHE A 77 10.76 -9.68 -14.77
CA PHE A 77 9.78 -9.40 -13.74
C PHE A 77 10.47 -8.72 -12.55
N SER A 78 9.89 -7.63 -12.05
CA SER A 78 10.41 -6.86 -10.92
C SER A 78 9.36 -6.73 -9.83
N VAL A 79 9.74 -7.08 -8.59
CA VAL A 79 8.94 -6.87 -7.38
C VAL A 79 9.70 -5.96 -6.43
N VAL A 80 9.05 -4.89 -5.99
CA VAL A 80 9.56 -3.99 -4.96
C VAL A 80 8.79 -4.24 -3.69
N SER A 81 9.45 -4.71 -2.64
CA SER A 81 8.82 -4.86 -1.32
C SER A 81 8.80 -3.54 -0.54
N LEU A 82 7.92 -3.43 0.45
CA LEU A 82 7.89 -2.28 1.36
C LEU A 82 9.16 -2.15 2.22
N GLY A 83 9.94 -3.23 2.35
CA GLY A 83 11.25 -3.23 3.00
C GLY A 83 12.39 -2.78 2.08
N GLN A 84 12.08 -2.17 0.93
CA GLN A 84 13.02 -1.73 -0.10
C GLN A 84 13.86 -2.85 -0.76
N SER A 85 13.52 -4.12 -0.53
CA SER A 85 14.13 -5.21 -1.30
C SER A 85 13.55 -5.21 -2.71
N ILE A 86 14.40 -5.01 -3.70
CA ILE A 86 14.06 -5.17 -5.11
C ILE A 86 14.49 -6.56 -5.55
N ILE A 87 13.56 -7.30 -6.13
CA ILE A 87 13.81 -8.63 -6.68
C ILE A 87 13.50 -8.56 -8.15
N GLN A 88 14.47 -8.98 -8.95
CA GLN A 88 14.38 -8.99 -10.39
C GLN A 88 14.79 -10.36 -10.91
N THR A 89 14.05 -10.86 -11.89
CA THR A 89 14.48 -12.00 -12.69
C THR A 89 15.45 -11.53 -13.78
N ASP A 90 16.17 -12.47 -14.39
CA ASP A 90 16.82 -12.20 -15.68
C ASP A 90 15.80 -12.10 -16.82
N ASP A 91 16.31 -11.83 -18.02
CA ASP A 91 15.56 -11.65 -19.27
C ASP A 91 15.02 -12.99 -19.80
N PHE A 92 13.96 -13.52 -19.16
CA PHE A 92 13.37 -14.80 -19.56
C PHE A 92 11.98 -14.72 -20.18
N PHE A 93 11.23 -13.66 -19.91
CA PHE A 93 9.80 -13.67 -20.19
C PHE A 93 9.45 -12.90 -21.45
N GLU A 94 8.48 -13.41 -22.21
CA GLU A 94 7.79 -12.57 -23.18
C GLU A 94 6.84 -11.60 -22.46
N GLN A 95 6.51 -10.49 -23.13
CA GLN A 95 5.58 -9.51 -22.57
C GLN A 95 4.21 -10.15 -22.25
N SER A 96 3.76 -11.05 -23.12
CA SER A 96 2.50 -11.79 -23.03
C SER A 96 2.42 -12.69 -21.79
N GLU A 97 3.55 -13.18 -21.27
CA GLU A 97 3.58 -14.09 -20.13
C GLU A 97 3.42 -13.35 -18.79
N LEU A 98 3.96 -12.14 -18.70
CA LEU A 98 3.93 -11.37 -17.45
C LEU A 98 2.75 -10.38 -17.36
N SER A 99 2.28 -9.84 -18.48
CA SER A 99 1.17 -8.86 -18.48
C SER A 99 -0.07 -9.35 -17.73
N PRO A 100 -0.57 -10.59 -17.93
CA PRO A 100 -1.76 -11.07 -17.23
C PRO A 100 -1.58 -11.11 -15.71
N ILE A 101 -0.39 -11.52 -15.24
CA ILE A 101 -0.08 -11.56 -13.80
C ILE A 101 -0.09 -10.15 -13.23
N ILE A 102 0.55 -9.19 -13.92
CA ILE A 102 0.58 -7.80 -13.46
C ILE A 102 -0.81 -7.18 -13.45
N GLU A 103 -1.60 -7.37 -14.51
CA GLU A 103 -2.95 -6.82 -14.60
C GLU A 103 -3.87 -7.33 -13.49
N VAL A 104 -3.74 -8.59 -13.09
CA VAL A 104 -4.52 -9.17 -11.99
C VAL A 104 -4.04 -8.69 -10.62
N VAL A 105 -2.72 -8.59 -10.42
CA VAL A 105 -2.16 -8.38 -9.09
C VAL A 105 -2.04 -6.90 -8.73
N LYS A 106 -1.70 -6.05 -9.70
CA LYS A 106 -1.45 -4.61 -9.48
C LYS A 106 -2.63 -3.89 -8.80
N PRO A 107 -3.90 -4.07 -9.22
CA PRO A 107 -5.03 -3.44 -8.53
C PRO A 107 -5.15 -3.87 -7.06
N THR A 108 -4.82 -5.12 -6.75
CA THR A 108 -4.85 -5.64 -5.37
C THR A 108 -3.75 -5.00 -4.51
N ILE A 109 -2.57 -4.80 -5.08
CA ILE A 109 -1.48 -4.05 -4.42
C ILE A 109 -1.93 -2.61 -4.16
N ASP A 110 -2.42 -1.91 -5.18
CA ASP A 110 -2.82 -0.50 -5.10
C ASP A 110 -3.93 -0.29 -4.06
N ALA A 111 -4.93 -1.17 -4.04
CA ALA A 111 -6.00 -1.14 -3.02
C ALA A 111 -5.46 -1.35 -1.60
N ALA A 112 -4.51 -2.29 -1.42
CA ALA A 112 -3.87 -2.50 -0.11
C ALA A 112 -3.04 -1.29 0.32
N ARG A 113 -2.37 -0.60 -0.61
CA ARG A 113 -1.62 0.63 -0.32
C ARG A 113 -2.55 1.77 0.08
N LEU A 114 -3.66 1.93 -0.62
CA LEU A 114 -4.67 2.95 -0.30
C LEU A 114 -5.26 2.75 1.09
N LEU A 115 -5.62 1.51 1.43
CA LEU A 115 -6.19 1.18 2.74
C LEU A 115 -5.18 1.46 3.87
N GLU A 116 -3.90 1.12 3.67
CA GLU A 116 -2.87 1.43 4.66
C GLU A 116 -2.65 2.94 4.81
N ALA A 117 -2.68 3.70 3.70
CA ALA A 117 -2.58 5.15 3.75
C ALA A 117 -3.74 5.79 4.55
N GLN A 118 -4.97 5.28 4.37
CA GLN A 118 -6.13 5.71 5.14
C GLN A 118 -6.00 5.38 6.63
N GLN A 119 -5.50 4.18 6.97
CA GLN A 119 -5.27 3.80 8.37
C GLN A 119 -4.22 4.68 9.05
N ARG A 120 -3.12 4.98 8.35
CA ARG A 120 -2.11 5.91 8.87
C ARG A 120 -2.67 7.32 9.07
N ALA A 121 -3.47 7.81 8.12
CA ALA A 121 -4.13 9.10 8.25
C ALA A 121 -5.09 9.13 9.45
N ALA A 122 -5.87 8.06 9.67
CA ALA A 122 -6.77 7.93 10.81
C ALA A 122 -6.03 7.85 12.16
N ALA A 123 -4.86 7.21 12.21
CA ALA A 123 -4.05 7.12 13.42
C ALA A 123 -3.42 8.45 13.85
N ILE A 124 -3.22 9.38 12.90
CA ILE A 124 -2.63 10.71 13.14
C ILE A 124 -3.72 11.77 13.31
N ALA A 125 -4.96 11.46 12.92
CA ALA A 125 -6.08 12.37 13.11
C ALA A 125 -6.24 12.70 14.61
N PRO A 126 -6.27 13.98 15.00
CA PRO A 126 -6.51 14.35 16.39
C PRO A 126 -7.85 13.74 16.82
N PRO A 127 -7.98 13.31 18.09
CA PRO A 127 -9.25 12.82 18.59
C PRO A 127 -10.34 13.85 18.30
N PRO A 128 -11.55 13.42 17.91
CA PRO A 128 -12.62 14.36 17.57
C PRO A 128 -12.80 15.33 18.73
N GLN A 129 -12.53 16.62 18.49
CA GLN A 129 -12.67 17.65 19.50
C GLN A 129 -14.15 17.76 19.85
N GLN A 130 -14.53 17.34 21.05
CA GLN A 130 -15.86 17.58 21.58
C GLN A 130 -15.94 19.06 21.97
N ILE A 131 -16.57 19.87 21.13
CA ILE A 131 -16.84 21.28 21.44
C ILE A 131 -18.12 21.31 22.29
N ILE A 132 -18.00 21.69 23.56
CA ILE A 132 -19.15 21.92 24.44
C ILE A 132 -19.74 23.28 24.08
N ILE A 133 -20.93 23.29 23.49
CA ILE A 133 -21.66 24.51 23.15
C ILE A 133 -22.84 24.63 24.13
N VAL A 134 -22.81 25.68 24.95
CA VAL A 134 -23.94 26.00 25.85
C VAL A 134 -24.97 26.76 25.05
N VAL A 135 -26.09 26.10 24.73
CA VAL A 135 -27.22 26.71 24.04
C VAL A 135 -28.37 26.95 25.01
N GLN A 136 -29.01 28.12 24.90
CA GLN A 136 -30.22 28.43 25.68
C GLN A 136 -31.41 27.60 25.22
N ASN A 137 -31.43 27.19 23.95
CA ASN A 137 -32.48 26.36 23.36
C ASN A 137 -31.87 25.20 22.57
N ALA A 138 -31.92 24.00 23.13
CA ALA A 138 -31.37 22.79 22.52
C ALA A 138 -32.13 22.38 21.24
N GLU A 139 -33.43 22.66 21.16
CA GLU A 139 -34.29 22.26 20.04
C GLU A 139 -33.98 23.06 18.77
N GLU A 140 -33.76 24.36 18.92
CA GLU A 140 -33.35 25.25 17.83
C GLU A 140 -31.97 24.86 17.30
N TYR A 141 -31.04 24.53 18.21
CA TYR A 141 -29.69 24.11 17.84
C TYR A 141 -29.68 22.76 17.10
N LEU A 142 -30.48 21.79 17.54
CA LEU A 142 -30.63 20.48 16.90
C LEU A 142 -31.28 20.59 15.51
N ARG A 143 -32.24 21.51 15.32
CA ARG A 143 -32.80 21.80 13.99
C ARG A 143 -31.76 22.39 13.04
N ALA A 144 -30.89 23.27 13.53
CA ALA A 144 -29.83 23.86 12.73
C ALA A 144 -28.66 22.89 12.48
N ASN A 145 -28.43 21.92 13.37
CA ASN A 145 -27.30 20.99 13.32
C ASN A 145 -27.77 19.53 13.49
N PRO A 146 -28.44 18.95 12.48
CA PRO A 146 -29.04 17.61 12.58
C PRO A 146 -28.03 16.47 12.76
N ASN A 147 -26.75 16.71 12.47
CA ASN A 147 -25.66 15.73 12.65
C ASN A 147 -24.89 15.90 13.97
N ALA A 148 -25.29 16.85 14.84
CA ALA A 148 -24.61 17.06 16.11
C ALA A 148 -24.97 15.95 17.12
N GLN A 149 -23.95 15.32 17.72
CA GLN A 149 -24.14 14.45 18.88
C GLN A 149 -24.23 15.32 20.14
N VAL A 150 -25.45 15.70 20.53
CA VAL A 150 -25.69 16.58 21.67
C VAL A 150 -25.88 15.76 22.95
N GLN A 151 -25.05 15.99 23.96
CA GLN A 151 -25.29 15.51 25.31
C GLN A 151 -25.99 16.63 26.11
N ILE A 152 -27.30 16.48 26.34
CA ILE A 152 -28.09 17.45 27.10
C ILE A 152 -27.79 17.25 28.59
N VAL A 153 -27.10 18.20 29.22
CA VAL A 153 -26.86 18.20 30.67
C VAL A 153 -27.91 19.10 31.32
N GLN A 154 -28.84 18.52 32.09
CA GLN A 154 -29.87 19.28 32.79
C GLN A 154 -29.22 20.23 33.81
N GLN A 155 -29.63 21.51 33.78
CA GLN A 155 -29.17 22.56 34.71
C GLN A 155 -29.61 22.24 36.14
N GLY A 156 -28.80 21.47 36.83
CA GLY A 156 -28.91 21.20 38.26
C GLY A 156 -27.53 20.82 38.77
N ASN A 157 -26.69 21.83 39.03
CA ASN A 157 -25.32 21.69 39.52
C ASN A 157 -24.27 21.20 38.48
N TYR A 158 -23.89 22.07 37.55
CA TYR A 158 -22.76 21.81 36.65
C TYR A 158 -21.43 22.04 37.39
N ASN A 159 -20.83 20.95 37.89
CA ASN A 159 -19.41 20.90 38.24
C ASN A 159 -18.73 20.08 37.14
N PRO A 160 -17.82 20.64 36.32
CA PRO A 160 -17.19 19.88 35.24
C PRO A 160 -16.33 18.79 35.88
N THR A 161 -16.87 17.58 35.93
CA THR A 161 -16.09 16.41 36.35
C THR A 161 -15.09 16.18 35.22
N SER A 162 -13.81 16.06 35.53
CA SER A 162 -12.80 15.55 34.59
C SER A 162 -13.30 14.20 34.05
N ILE A 163 -13.79 14.16 32.80
CA ILE A 163 -14.38 12.95 32.22
C ILE A 163 -13.26 12.15 31.56
N LEU A 164 -12.86 11.08 32.25
CA LEU A 164 -12.18 9.90 31.71
C LEU A 164 -12.97 9.33 30.51
N PRO A 165 -12.32 8.71 29.52
CA PRO A 165 -12.97 8.25 28.30
C PRO A 165 -14.02 7.18 28.62
N ILE A 166 -15.29 7.47 28.31
CA ILE A 166 -16.36 6.48 28.32
C ILE A 166 -16.18 5.63 27.04
N GLN A 167 -15.80 4.36 27.20
CA GLN A 167 -15.94 3.34 26.17
C GLN A 167 -17.44 3.21 25.82
N GLN A 168 -17.82 3.60 24.59
CA GLN A 168 -19.14 3.30 24.06
C GLN A 168 -19.24 1.78 23.79
N GLN A 169 -19.91 1.05 24.69
CA GLN A 169 -20.59 -0.19 24.32
C GLN A 169 -21.76 0.17 23.40
N GLN A 170 -21.66 -0.18 22.12
CA GLN A 170 -22.75 -0.08 21.15
C GLN A 170 -23.82 -1.15 21.45
N PRO A 171 -25.11 -0.80 21.57
CA PRO A 171 -26.18 -1.70 21.19
C PRO A 171 -26.37 -1.62 19.67
N ILE A 172 -26.27 -2.76 19.01
CA ILE A 172 -26.56 -2.94 17.59
C ILE A 172 -28.06 -2.67 17.39
N MET A 173 -28.43 -1.55 16.76
CA MET A 173 -29.74 -1.39 16.13
C MET A 173 -29.55 -1.33 14.61
N GLN A 174 -29.87 -2.44 13.96
CA GLN A 174 -30.03 -2.55 12.52
C GLN A 174 -31.22 -1.72 12.05
N PHE A 175 -31.00 -0.80 11.13
CA PHE A 175 -32.04 -0.30 10.23
C PHE A 175 -31.49 -0.23 8.79
N PRO A 176 -32.35 -0.38 7.76
CA PRO A 176 -31.97 -0.92 6.47
C PRO A 176 -31.48 0.13 5.47
N ASN A 177 -30.67 -0.36 4.52
CA ASN A 177 -30.24 0.23 3.25
C ASN A 177 -31.04 1.44 2.76
N GLN A 178 -30.38 2.60 2.61
CA GLN A 178 -30.62 3.51 1.50
C GLN A 178 -29.30 4.09 0.96
N GLN A 179 -29.17 3.97 -0.36
CA GLN A 179 -28.10 4.48 -1.22
C GLN A 179 -28.14 6.01 -1.28
N GLY A 180 -26.99 6.69 -1.33
CA GLY A 180 -26.97 8.11 -1.69
C GLY A 180 -25.65 8.85 -1.46
N ALA A 181 -24.94 9.11 -2.57
CA ALA A 181 -24.01 10.21 -2.86
C ALA A 181 -22.91 10.61 -1.83
N VAL A 182 -21.67 10.38 -2.24
CA VAL A 182 -20.46 11.01 -1.69
C VAL A 182 -20.41 12.47 -2.14
N SER A 183 -20.45 13.44 -1.22
CA SER A 183 -20.12 14.84 -1.51
C SER A 183 -19.03 15.36 -0.57
N TYR A 184 -17.90 15.77 -1.13
CA TYR A 184 -16.85 16.50 -0.42
C TYR A 184 -17.27 17.98 -0.27
N PRO A 185 -17.06 18.63 0.89
CA PRO A 185 -17.03 20.08 0.93
C PRO A 185 -15.61 20.60 0.64
N THR A 186 -15.46 21.22 -0.52
CA THR A 186 -14.43 22.22 -0.82
C THR A 186 -14.81 23.53 -0.11
N THR A 187 -13.96 24.03 0.78
CA THR A 187 -13.79 25.49 1.02
C THR A 187 -12.47 25.74 1.75
N VAL A 188 -11.55 26.41 1.05
CA VAL A 188 -10.36 27.05 1.62
C VAL A 188 -10.81 28.42 2.15
N PRO A 189 -10.60 28.79 3.42
CA PRO A 189 -10.85 30.16 3.86
C PRO A 189 -9.73 31.10 3.42
N GLU A 190 -10.16 32.16 2.73
CA GLU A 190 -9.42 33.33 2.28
C GLU A 190 -8.97 34.17 3.48
N TYR A 191 -7.65 34.38 3.64
CA TYR A 191 -7.13 35.33 4.62
C TYR A 191 -7.07 36.73 4.00
N SER A 192 -7.99 37.61 4.42
CA SER A 192 -7.87 39.05 4.23
C SER A 192 -6.67 39.59 5.01
N GLN A 193 -5.69 40.16 4.30
CA GLN A 193 -4.63 40.96 4.91
C GLN A 193 -5.16 42.37 5.17
N VAL A 194 -5.35 42.71 6.44
CA VAL A 194 -5.60 44.09 6.88
C VAL A 194 -4.26 44.82 6.88
N ALA A 195 -4.15 45.83 6.02
CA ALA A 195 -3.04 46.76 5.96
C ALA A 195 -2.94 47.56 7.27
N THR A 196 -1.73 47.69 7.82
CA THR A 196 -1.39 48.76 8.75
C THR A 196 -0.17 49.51 8.23
N LYS A 197 -0.38 50.81 7.99
CA LYS A 197 0.64 51.79 7.61
C LYS A 197 1.55 52.09 8.81
N GLN A 198 2.84 52.23 8.55
CA GLN A 198 3.70 53.25 9.15
C GLN A 198 4.62 53.80 8.07
#